data_AF-A0A7U9JAW0-F1
#
_entry.id   AF-A0A7U9JAW0-F1
#
_cell.length_a   1.000
_cell.length_b   1.000
_cell.length_c   1.000
_cell.angle_alpha   90.00
_cell.angle_beta   90.00
_cell.angle_gamma   90.00
#
_symmetry.space_group_name_H-M   'P 1'
#
loop_
_entity.id
_entity.type
_entity.pdbx_description
1 polymer ?
#
loop_
_entity_poly.entity_id
_entity_poly.type
_entity_poly.pdbx_seq_one_letter_code
_entity_poly.pdbx_strand_id
1 'polypeptide(L)'
;FPTRRSSDLDESIAKRPMGRVTKPLREMGARIDGREGGNYTPLSIRGGALRPLRYTSPVASAQVKSAILLAGLFADGVTSVAEPHRSRDHTERMVRLFGGEVNVDGLTVSVAGPQRLRGTHIYVPGDISSAAFFLVAGAIVPNSEITLKNVGLNPTRTGIIDVLTQMGADIAIDNVRNEETEPVGDITVRTSTLRAVEIGGDLIPRLIDEIPIIALLATQAEGTTVIKDASELKVKETNRIHTVVTELKKLGADIEATDDGMMIRGKTPLYADGIVVDSHGDHRIGMMLAVAACIAKGTVRLERSEAVAVSYPAFFADLRSLL
;
A
#
# COMPACT_ATOMS: atom_id res chain seq x y z
N PHE A 1 5.20 -20.31 24.08
CA PHE A 1 4.16 -20.00 23.08
C PHE A 1 3.49 -21.30 22.66
N PRO A 2 2.19 -21.50 22.93
CA PRO A 2 1.48 -22.68 22.45
C PRO A 2 1.33 -22.57 20.92
N THR A 3 1.63 -23.66 20.23
CA THR A 3 1.50 -23.83 18.78
C THR A 3 0.04 -23.72 18.35
N ARG A 4 -0.36 -22.59 17.74
CA ARG A 4 -1.61 -22.50 16.98
C ARG A 4 -1.41 -23.15 15.61
N ARG A 5 -2.23 -24.16 15.29
CA ARG A 5 -2.37 -24.69 13.92
C ARG A 5 -3.12 -23.67 13.06
N SER A 6 -2.69 -23.56 11.81
CA SER A 6 -2.97 -22.48 10.86
C SER A 6 -4.08 -22.82 9.85
N SER A 7 -5.19 -23.42 10.30
CA SER A 7 -6.25 -23.89 9.39
C SER A 7 -7.15 -22.79 8.82
N ASP A 8 -6.98 -21.53 9.22
CA ASP A 8 -7.93 -20.44 8.91
C ASP A 8 -7.33 -19.36 7.99
N LEU A 9 -6.28 -19.69 7.23
CA LEU A 9 -5.62 -18.73 6.35
C LEU A 9 -6.28 -18.73 4.95
N ASP A 10 -6.68 -17.53 4.49
CA ASP A 10 -7.21 -17.26 3.15
C ASP A 10 -6.31 -17.87 2.04
N GLU A 11 -6.90 -18.40 0.97
CA GLU A 11 -6.17 -19.00 -0.16
C GLU A 11 -5.16 -18.01 -0.79
N SER A 12 -5.44 -16.71 -0.71
CA SER A 12 -4.55 -15.64 -1.18
C SER A 12 -3.21 -15.63 -0.42
N ILE A 13 -3.22 -15.69 0.92
CA ILE A 13 -1.99 -15.64 1.71
C ILE A 13 -1.16 -16.91 1.55
N ALA A 14 -1.81 -18.06 1.26
CA ALA A 14 -1.14 -19.33 1.03
C ALA A 14 -0.28 -19.37 -0.25
N LYS A 15 -0.48 -18.44 -1.18
CA LYS A 15 0.30 -18.32 -2.42
C LYS A 15 1.44 -17.32 -2.33
N ARG A 16 1.56 -16.57 -1.22
CA ARG A 16 2.54 -15.48 -1.07
C ARG A 16 3.86 -15.98 -0.45
N PRO A 17 5.02 -15.62 -1.02
CA PRO A 17 6.30 -16.08 -0.52
C PRO A 17 6.67 -15.38 0.79
N MET A 18 6.95 -16.18 1.81
CA MET A 18 7.35 -15.79 3.17
C MET A 18 8.87 -15.87 3.38
N GLY A 19 9.61 -16.43 2.41
CA GLY A 19 11.06 -16.62 2.48
C GLY A 19 11.85 -15.35 2.79
N ARG A 20 11.36 -14.19 2.33
CA ARG A 20 11.97 -12.87 2.61
C ARG A 20 11.97 -12.49 4.09
N VAL A 21 11.07 -13.07 4.90
CA VAL A 21 11.01 -12.88 6.35
C VAL A 21 11.60 -14.09 7.09
N THR A 22 11.30 -15.31 6.66
CA THR A 22 11.73 -16.52 7.38
C THR A 22 13.24 -16.74 7.32
N LYS A 23 13.91 -16.37 6.23
CA LYS A 23 15.38 -16.48 6.10
C LYS A 23 16.13 -15.64 7.14
N PRO A 24 15.96 -14.30 7.23
CA PRO A 24 16.69 -13.51 8.22
C PRO A 24 16.34 -13.89 9.67
N LEU A 25 15.09 -14.28 9.95
CA LEU A 25 14.72 -14.76 11.29
C LEU A 25 15.43 -16.08 11.67
N ARG A 26 15.68 -16.98 10.70
CA ARG A 26 16.51 -18.18 10.93
C ARG A 26 17.97 -17.84 11.18
N GLU A 27 18.51 -16.84 10.49
CA GLU A 27 19.87 -16.33 10.74
C GLU A 27 20.00 -15.75 12.15
N MET A 28 18.93 -15.13 12.68
CA MET A 28 18.83 -14.71 14.09
C MET A 28 18.69 -15.88 15.07
N GLY A 29 18.53 -17.12 14.61
CA GLY A 29 18.43 -18.32 15.45
C GLY A 29 17.01 -18.84 15.71
N ALA A 30 15.98 -18.26 15.08
CA ALA A 30 14.63 -18.82 15.13
C ALA A 30 14.55 -20.14 14.33
N ARG A 31 13.81 -21.13 14.84
CA ARG A 31 13.52 -22.35 14.08
C ARG A 31 12.16 -22.19 13.43
N ILE A 32 12.16 -22.08 12.10
CA ILE A 32 10.96 -21.89 11.30
C ILE A 32 10.88 -23.02 10.30
N ASP A 33 9.75 -23.72 10.25
CA ASP A 33 9.44 -24.78 9.29
C ASP A 33 8.14 -24.44 8.56
N GLY A 34 7.94 -25.03 7.38
CA GLY A 34 6.72 -24.83 6.60
C GLY A 34 6.85 -25.37 5.18
N ARG A 35 5.85 -25.13 4.33
CA ARG A 35 5.85 -25.61 2.94
C ARG A 35 7.02 -24.99 2.17
N GLU A 36 7.67 -25.80 1.32
CA GLU A 36 8.89 -25.44 0.58
C GLU A 36 9.99 -24.83 1.47
N GLY A 37 10.30 -25.52 2.57
CA GLY A 37 11.32 -25.04 3.51
C GLY A 37 10.92 -23.72 4.18
N GLY A 38 9.63 -23.55 4.51
CA GLY A 38 9.07 -22.34 5.13
C GLY A 38 9.00 -21.12 4.20
N ASN A 39 8.96 -21.34 2.88
CA ASN A 39 8.67 -20.28 1.92
C ASN A 39 7.17 -20.00 1.81
N TYR A 40 6.30 -20.95 2.15
CA TYR A 40 4.85 -20.76 2.13
C TYR A 40 4.18 -21.26 3.40
N THR A 41 3.01 -20.72 3.70
CA THR A 41 2.16 -21.23 4.78
C THR A 41 1.66 -22.65 4.45
N PRO A 42 1.30 -23.46 5.45
CA PRO A 42 1.39 -23.18 6.90
C PRO A 42 2.83 -23.10 7.41
N LEU A 43 3.07 -22.21 8.38
CA LEU A 43 4.38 -22.03 9.04
C LEU A 43 4.31 -22.48 10.50
N SER A 44 5.34 -23.18 10.96
CA SER A 44 5.58 -23.51 12.37
C SER A 44 6.81 -22.77 12.87
N ILE A 45 6.67 -22.02 13.97
CA ILE A 45 7.74 -21.14 14.48
C ILE A 45 8.05 -21.53 15.93
N ARG A 46 9.33 -21.72 16.22
CA ARG A 46 9.87 -21.91 17.56
C ARG A 46 10.97 -20.87 17.79
N GLY A 47 10.72 -19.98 18.75
CA GLY A 47 11.71 -18.99 19.18
C GLY A 47 12.88 -19.61 19.94
N GLY A 48 13.72 -18.77 20.54
CA GLY A 48 14.89 -19.18 21.31
C GLY A 48 15.73 -17.98 21.73
N ALA A 49 17.00 -18.23 22.06
CA ALA A 49 17.98 -17.17 22.26
C ALA A 49 18.32 -16.54 20.90
N LEU A 50 17.58 -15.49 20.52
CA LEU A 50 17.82 -14.77 19.28
C LEU A 50 19.14 -14.01 19.37
N ARG A 51 19.86 -13.99 18.26
CA ARG A 51 21.11 -13.22 18.09
C ARG A 51 20.82 -11.98 17.26
N PRO A 52 21.53 -10.86 17.52
CA PRO A 52 21.41 -9.67 16.71
C PRO A 52 21.89 -9.95 15.27
N LEU A 53 21.28 -9.26 14.31
CA LEU A 53 21.58 -9.39 12.89
C LEU A 53 21.80 -8.02 12.26
N ARG A 54 22.83 -7.91 11.40
CA ARG A 54 22.96 -6.81 10.44
C ARG A 54 22.48 -7.31 9.09
N TYR A 55 21.32 -6.84 8.64
CA TYR A 55 20.67 -7.30 7.43
C TYR A 55 20.61 -6.20 6.38
N THR A 56 21.10 -6.48 5.18
CA THR A 56 20.91 -5.63 4.01
C THR A 56 19.78 -6.22 3.17
N SER A 57 18.63 -5.55 3.17
CA SER A 57 17.47 -5.99 2.40
C SER A 57 17.70 -5.73 0.91
N PRO A 58 17.45 -6.72 0.02
CA PRO A 58 17.54 -6.50 -1.42
C PRO A 58 16.39 -5.65 -1.96
N VAL A 59 15.33 -5.45 -1.18
CA VAL A 59 14.12 -4.70 -1.57
C VAL A 59 13.70 -3.76 -0.44
N ALA A 60 13.09 -2.63 -0.77
CA ALA A 60 12.49 -1.73 0.21
C ALA A 60 11.16 -2.33 0.70
N SER A 61 11.19 -3.09 1.79
CA SER A 61 10.03 -3.82 2.30
C SER A 61 9.87 -3.59 3.79
N ALA A 62 8.91 -2.71 4.12
CA ALA A 62 8.55 -2.41 5.50
C ALA A 62 8.23 -3.69 6.29
N GLN A 63 7.60 -4.70 5.67
CA GLN A 63 7.29 -5.96 6.35
C GLN A 63 8.54 -6.75 6.77
N VAL A 64 9.56 -6.79 5.91
CA VAL A 64 10.85 -7.46 6.22
C VAL A 64 11.57 -6.70 7.32
N LYS A 65 11.68 -5.37 7.18
CA LYS A 65 12.27 -4.50 8.21
C LYS A 65 11.56 -4.69 9.55
N SER A 66 10.24 -4.55 9.59
CA SER A 66 9.44 -4.70 10.81
C SER A 66 9.67 -6.04 11.48
N ALA A 67 9.66 -7.15 10.74
CA ALA A 67 9.84 -8.47 11.32
C ALA A 67 11.22 -8.63 12.00
N ILE A 68 12.28 -8.14 11.35
CA ILE A 68 13.65 -8.21 11.87
C ILE A 68 13.82 -7.27 13.08
N LEU A 69 13.32 -6.04 13.00
CA LEU A 69 13.40 -5.09 14.12
C LEU A 69 12.62 -5.61 15.34
N LEU A 70 11.41 -6.14 15.15
CA LEU A 70 10.62 -6.71 16.23
C LEU A 70 11.31 -7.92 16.87
N ALA A 71 11.99 -8.76 16.09
CA ALA A 71 12.83 -9.83 16.63
C ALA A 71 14.05 -9.26 17.39
N GLY A 72 14.65 -8.19 16.87
CA GLY A 72 15.77 -7.48 17.47
C GLY A 72 15.48 -6.87 18.83
N LEU A 73 14.22 -6.48 19.11
CA LEU A 73 13.79 -6.01 20.44
C LEU A 73 13.97 -7.06 21.54
N PHE A 74 14.08 -8.34 21.19
CA PHE A 74 14.27 -9.46 22.13
C PHE A 74 15.66 -10.10 22.07
N ALA A 75 16.53 -9.65 21.16
CA ALA A 75 17.88 -10.19 21.00
C ALA A 75 18.89 -9.37 21.82
N ASP A 76 19.86 -10.02 22.47
CA ASP A 76 20.92 -9.33 23.20
C ASP A 76 21.92 -8.69 22.21
N GLY A 77 21.87 -7.37 22.07
CA GLY A 77 22.74 -6.59 21.20
C GLY A 77 22.00 -5.75 20.15
N VAL A 78 22.72 -5.27 19.13
CA VAL A 78 22.18 -4.35 18.12
C VAL A 78 21.78 -5.09 16.84
N THR A 79 20.50 -5.07 16.53
CA THR A 79 19.96 -5.55 15.25
C THR A 79 19.75 -4.35 14.32
N SER A 80 20.21 -4.44 13.07
CA SER A 80 20.07 -3.36 12.08
C SER A 80 19.60 -3.86 10.73
N VAL A 81 18.73 -3.09 10.08
CA VAL A 81 18.22 -3.35 8.73
C VAL A 81 18.55 -2.15 7.83
N ALA A 82 19.30 -2.38 6.75
CA ALA A 82 19.52 -1.42 5.68
C ALA A 82 18.60 -1.74 4.49
N GLU A 83 17.96 -0.72 3.92
CA GLU A 83 17.09 -0.85 2.75
C GLU A 83 17.64 -0.05 1.56
N PRO A 84 17.34 -0.42 0.29
CA PRO A 84 17.76 0.35 -0.88
C PRO A 84 17.02 1.69 -1.00
N HIS A 85 15.79 1.76 -0.49
CA HIS A 85 14.96 2.96 -0.41
C HIS A 85 14.21 2.97 0.91
N ARG A 86 13.79 4.15 1.37
CA ARG A 86 13.02 4.27 2.61
C ARG A 86 11.64 3.66 2.44
N SER A 87 11.36 2.60 3.20
CA SER A 87 10.00 2.04 3.32
C SER A 87 9.22 2.69 4.48
N ARG A 88 7.95 2.29 4.65
CA ARG A 88 7.07 2.77 5.73
C ARG A 88 7.74 2.68 7.09
N ASP A 89 7.57 3.69 7.94
CA ASP A 89 8.26 3.82 9.23
C ASP A 89 7.35 3.66 10.46
N HIS A 90 6.16 3.05 10.28
CA HIS A 90 5.19 2.83 11.36
C HIS A 90 5.77 1.99 12.51
N THR A 91 6.62 0.99 12.23
CA THR A 91 7.23 0.18 13.31
C THR A 91 8.17 1.02 14.15
N GLU A 92 8.98 1.85 13.53
CA GLU A 92 9.92 2.75 14.20
C GLU A 92 9.18 3.77 15.07
N ARG A 93 8.11 4.36 14.55
CA ARG A 93 7.25 5.31 15.28
C ARG A 93 6.56 4.63 16.47
N MET A 94 5.97 3.45 16.25
CA MET A 94 5.28 2.71 17.30
C MET A 94 6.22 2.20 18.39
N VAL A 95 7.41 1.70 18.04
CA VAL A 95 8.39 1.29 19.07
C VAL A 95 8.76 2.48 19.96
N ARG A 96 8.98 3.67 19.40
CA ARG A 96 9.23 4.90 20.18
C ARG A 96 8.05 5.28 21.07
N LEU A 97 6.82 5.24 20.53
CA LEU A 97 5.60 5.52 21.29
C LEU A 97 5.43 4.57 22.50
N PHE A 98 5.82 3.32 22.34
CA PHE A 98 5.81 2.32 23.42
C PHE A 98 7.01 2.45 24.37
N GLY A 99 7.79 3.53 24.27
CA GLY A 99 8.95 3.82 25.14
C GLY A 99 10.23 3.07 24.75
N GLY A 100 10.28 2.46 23.57
CA GLY A 100 11.48 1.84 23.02
C GLY A 100 12.38 2.83 22.29
N GLU A 101 13.62 2.42 22.06
CA GLU A 101 14.63 3.20 21.34
C GLU A 101 14.85 2.61 19.95
N VAL A 102 14.75 3.48 18.93
CA VAL A 102 15.03 3.14 17.54
C VAL A 102 15.95 4.19 16.95
N ASN A 103 17.10 3.76 16.46
CA ASN A 103 18.05 4.61 15.74
C ASN A 103 17.81 4.51 14.24
N VAL A 104 17.86 5.64 13.55
CA VAL A 104 17.72 5.72 12.09
C VAL A 104 18.90 6.53 11.58
N ASP A 105 19.73 5.91 10.75
CA ASP A 105 20.90 6.51 10.12
C ASP A 105 20.83 6.30 8.60
N GLY A 106 20.45 7.35 7.88
CA GLY A 106 20.15 7.27 6.45
C GLY A 106 19.06 6.23 6.14
N LEU A 107 19.44 5.18 5.41
CA LEU A 107 18.58 4.06 5.03
C LEU A 107 18.71 2.84 5.96
N THR A 108 19.44 2.98 7.07
CA THR A 108 19.62 1.93 8.08
C THR A 108 18.81 2.24 9.33
N VAL A 109 18.02 1.27 9.77
CA VAL A 109 17.27 1.33 11.03
C VAL A 109 17.81 0.28 11.99
N SER A 110 18.03 0.65 13.25
CA SER A 110 18.52 -0.28 14.27
C SER A 110 17.81 -0.17 15.61
N VAL A 111 17.78 -1.30 16.31
CA VAL A 111 17.30 -1.43 17.69
C VAL A 111 18.34 -2.18 18.52
N ALA A 112 18.58 -1.70 19.74
CA ALA A 112 19.39 -2.41 20.74
C ALA A 112 18.46 -3.16 21.69
N GLY A 113 18.50 -4.48 21.70
CA GLY A 113 17.72 -5.32 22.59
C GLY A 113 18.54 -5.84 23.79
N PRO A 114 17.86 -6.39 24.81
CA PRO A 114 16.42 -6.49 24.95
C PRO A 114 15.80 -5.18 25.45
N GLN A 115 14.66 -4.77 24.88
CA GLN A 115 13.91 -3.58 25.34
C GLN A 115 12.62 -3.95 26.07
N ARG A 116 12.18 -3.09 26.99
CA ARG A 116 10.88 -3.21 27.65
C ARG A 116 9.95 -2.12 27.15
N LEU A 117 8.89 -2.54 26.47
CA LEU A 117 7.83 -1.67 25.98
C LEU A 117 6.76 -1.45 27.06
N ARG A 118 6.14 -0.27 27.05
CA ARG A 118 5.05 0.11 27.95
C ARG A 118 3.76 0.32 27.16
N GLY A 119 2.64 -0.14 27.71
CA GLY A 119 1.32 0.14 27.15
C GLY A 119 1.06 1.66 27.10
N THR A 120 0.37 2.10 26.05
CA THR A 120 0.13 3.52 25.76
C THR A 120 -1.23 3.69 25.06
N HIS A 121 -1.67 4.93 24.90
CA HIS A 121 -2.85 5.27 24.12
C HIS A 121 -2.47 5.57 22.68
N ILE A 122 -3.22 5.00 21.74
CA ILE A 122 -2.99 5.18 20.31
C ILE A 122 -4.27 5.74 19.70
N TYR A 123 -4.14 6.91 19.08
CA TYR A 123 -5.12 7.39 18.12
C TYR A 123 -4.73 6.85 16.74
N VAL A 124 -5.65 6.18 16.05
CA VAL A 124 -5.37 5.59 14.74
C VAL A 124 -5.84 6.57 13.65
N PRO A 125 -4.93 7.14 12.83
CA PRO A 125 -5.31 8.01 11.73
C PRO A 125 -6.19 7.32 10.68
N GLY A 126 -6.92 8.11 9.90
CA GLY A 126 -7.55 7.64 8.67
C GLY A 126 -6.50 7.15 7.67
N ASP A 127 -6.80 6.04 6.98
CA ASP A 127 -5.85 5.43 6.05
C ASP A 127 -5.80 6.20 4.72
N ILE A 128 -4.63 6.72 4.37
CA ILE A 128 -4.40 7.39 3.08
C ILE A 128 -4.66 6.45 1.89
N SER A 129 -4.47 5.13 2.07
CA SER A 129 -4.78 4.15 1.02
C SER A 129 -6.27 4.08 0.69
N SER A 130 -7.13 4.18 1.71
CA SER A 130 -8.59 4.25 1.51
C SER A 130 -9.01 5.63 1.02
N ALA A 131 -8.40 6.69 1.56
CA ALA A 131 -8.62 8.07 1.14
C ALA A 131 -8.30 8.27 -0.35
N ALA A 132 -7.25 7.62 -0.87
CA ALA A 132 -6.81 7.74 -2.26
C ALA A 132 -7.92 7.49 -3.29
N PHE A 133 -8.85 6.56 -3.01
CA PHE A 133 -9.99 6.30 -3.89
C PHE A 133 -10.92 7.51 -4.02
N PHE A 134 -11.21 8.18 -2.91
CA PHE A 134 -12.03 9.39 -2.91
C PHE A 134 -11.26 10.63 -3.36
N LEU A 135 -9.95 10.70 -3.08
CA LEU A 135 -9.10 11.76 -3.63
C LEU A 135 -9.10 11.73 -5.16
N VAL A 136 -8.91 10.54 -5.75
CA VAL A 136 -8.97 10.37 -7.20
C VAL A 136 -10.37 10.57 -7.73
N ALA A 137 -11.42 10.04 -7.08
CA ALA A 137 -12.81 10.28 -7.47
C ALA A 137 -13.13 11.78 -7.53
N GLY A 138 -12.79 12.53 -6.48
CA GLY A 138 -13.00 13.98 -6.43
C GLY A 138 -12.22 14.74 -7.50
N ALA A 139 -11.04 14.26 -7.89
CA ALA A 139 -10.25 14.87 -8.95
C ALA A 139 -10.83 14.65 -10.36
N ILE A 140 -11.44 13.49 -10.64
CA ILE A 140 -11.81 13.08 -12.01
C ILE A 140 -13.31 13.09 -12.31
N VAL A 141 -14.17 12.96 -11.28
CA VAL A 141 -15.63 13.04 -11.45
C VAL A 141 -16.01 14.52 -11.60
N PRO A 142 -16.80 14.92 -12.63
CA PRO A 142 -17.21 16.30 -12.80
C PRO A 142 -17.99 16.86 -11.61
N ASN A 143 -17.84 18.17 -11.33
CA ASN A 143 -18.57 18.91 -10.29
C ASN A 143 -18.44 18.33 -8.87
N SER A 144 -17.26 17.81 -8.54
CA SER A 144 -16.95 17.17 -7.26
C SER A 144 -16.14 18.09 -6.35
N GLU A 145 -16.47 18.05 -5.07
CA GLU A 145 -15.67 18.58 -3.96
C GLU A 145 -15.81 17.63 -2.78
N ILE A 146 -14.70 17.01 -2.36
CA ILE A 146 -14.70 16.00 -1.29
C ILE A 146 -13.68 16.41 -0.24
N THR A 147 -14.11 16.45 1.03
CA THR A 147 -13.22 16.67 2.17
C THR A 147 -13.14 15.41 3.03
N LEU A 148 -11.93 14.83 3.09
CA LEU A 148 -11.61 13.65 3.88
C LEU A 148 -10.94 14.11 5.17
N LYS A 149 -11.60 13.86 6.31
CA LYS A 149 -11.10 14.32 7.61
C LYS A 149 -10.14 13.32 8.23
N ASN A 150 -9.17 13.85 8.98
CA ASN A 150 -8.25 13.07 9.80
C ASN A 150 -7.50 11.97 9.04
N VAL A 151 -7.03 12.27 7.84
CA VAL A 151 -6.23 11.36 7.03
C VAL A 151 -4.77 11.40 7.50
N GLY A 152 -4.14 10.23 7.60
CA GLY A 152 -2.71 10.11 7.91
C GLY A 152 -1.84 10.74 6.83
N LEU A 153 -0.94 11.62 7.24
CA LEU A 153 -0.02 12.39 6.41
C LEU A 153 1.42 11.91 6.53
N ASN A 154 1.65 10.66 6.95
CA ASN A 154 2.99 10.13 7.08
C ASN A 154 3.74 10.23 5.74
N PRO A 155 4.90 10.93 5.67
CA PRO A 155 5.61 11.13 4.40
C PRO A 155 5.96 9.83 3.66
N THR A 156 6.11 8.72 4.38
CA THR A 156 6.37 7.40 3.79
C THR A 156 5.13 6.75 3.14
N ARG A 157 3.98 7.43 3.16
CA ARG A 157 2.67 6.95 2.67
C ARG A 157 1.93 7.95 1.77
N THR A 158 2.35 9.21 1.75
CA THR A 158 1.64 10.29 1.04
C THR A 158 2.05 10.46 -0.42
N GLY A 159 2.70 9.46 -1.04
CA GLY A 159 3.16 9.60 -2.43
C GLY A 159 2.02 9.91 -3.42
N ILE A 160 0.79 9.46 -3.15
CA ILE A 160 -0.40 9.83 -3.94
C ILE A 160 -0.69 11.34 -3.93
N ILE A 161 -0.45 12.03 -2.80
CA ILE A 161 -0.64 13.48 -2.70
C ILE A 161 0.38 14.18 -3.59
N ASP A 162 1.63 13.72 -3.60
CA ASP A 162 2.68 14.26 -4.47
C ASP A 162 2.32 14.05 -5.94
N VAL A 163 1.81 12.88 -6.31
CA VAL A 163 1.35 12.59 -7.69
C VAL A 163 0.19 13.51 -8.08
N LEU A 164 -0.86 13.60 -7.25
CA LEU A 164 -2.00 14.48 -7.51
C LEU A 164 -1.55 15.94 -7.72
N THR A 165 -0.66 16.43 -6.85
CA THR A 165 -0.10 17.79 -6.94
C THR A 165 0.70 17.98 -8.23
N GLN A 166 1.59 17.03 -8.58
CA GLN A 166 2.38 17.10 -9.81
C GLN A 166 1.53 17.04 -11.08
N MET A 167 0.43 16.27 -11.04
CA MET A 167 -0.54 16.21 -12.13
C MET A 167 -1.41 17.47 -12.22
N GLY A 168 -1.34 18.38 -11.26
CA GLY A 168 -2.10 19.64 -11.23
C GLY A 168 -3.50 19.52 -10.64
N ALA A 169 -3.74 18.54 -9.77
CA ALA A 169 -5.01 18.45 -9.04
C ALA A 169 -5.21 19.64 -8.08
N ASP A 170 -6.45 20.14 -7.98
CA ASP A 170 -6.89 21.06 -6.93
C ASP A 170 -7.06 20.26 -5.63
N ILE A 171 -5.99 20.28 -4.83
CA ILE A 171 -5.89 19.62 -3.53
C ILE A 171 -5.42 20.60 -2.47
N ALA A 172 -6.11 20.62 -1.33
CA ALA A 172 -5.75 21.41 -0.16
C ALA A 172 -5.62 20.49 1.06
N ILE A 173 -4.66 20.82 1.93
CA ILE A 173 -4.45 20.12 3.19
C ILE A 173 -4.57 21.13 4.33
N ASP A 174 -5.59 20.93 5.16
CA ASP A 174 -5.92 21.80 6.28
C ASP A 174 -5.89 21.03 7.61
N ASN A 175 -6.02 21.76 8.72
CA ASN A 175 -6.08 21.19 10.08
C ASN A 175 -4.94 20.22 10.40
N VAL A 176 -3.72 20.47 9.90
CA VAL A 176 -2.56 19.59 10.10
C VAL A 176 -2.21 19.52 11.59
N ARG A 177 -2.19 18.30 12.11
CA ARG A 177 -1.78 17.97 13.47
C ARG A 177 -0.56 17.07 13.38
N ASN A 178 0.58 17.61 13.78
CA ASN A 178 1.82 16.85 13.90
C ASN A 178 1.84 16.13 15.24
N GLU A 179 1.04 15.08 15.39
CA GLU A 179 1.12 14.22 16.58
C GLU A 179 2.52 13.60 16.67
N GLU A 180 2.98 13.31 17.90
CA GLU A 180 4.32 12.74 18.13
C GLU A 180 4.54 11.41 17.38
N THR A 181 3.46 10.75 16.98
CA THR A 181 3.46 9.42 16.39
C THR A 181 3.24 9.47 14.89
N GLU A 182 2.06 9.88 14.44
CA GLU A 182 1.66 9.93 13.04
C GLU A 182 1.06 11.31 12.73
N PRO A 183 1.58 12.06 11.74
CA PRO A 183 0.96 13.31 11.34
C PRO A 183 -0.39 13.04 10.68
N VAL A 184 -1.36 13.92 10.90
CA VAL A 184 -2.71 13.82 10.33
C VAL A 184 -3.21 15.17 9.86
N GLY A 185 -4.18 15.19 8.94
CA GLY A 185 -4.83 16.41 8.49
C GLY A 185 -6.11 16.12 7.72
N ASP A 186 -6.82 17.17 7.35
CA ASP A 186 -8.01 17.08 6.50
C ASP A 186 -7.58 17.40 5.07
N ILE A 187 -8.01 16.58 4.11
CA ILE A 187 -7.64 16.73 2.70
C ILE A 187 -8.89 17.03 1.89
N THR A 188 -8.92 18.18 1.23
CA THR A 188 -9.98 18.55 0.29
C THR A 188 -9.47 18.40 -1.13
N VAL A 189 -10.26 17.76 -1.99
CA VAL A 189 -9.99 17.63 -3.43
C VAL A 189 -11.18 18.13 -4.24
N ARG A 190 -10.91 18.72 -5.40
CA ARG A 190 -11.94 19.17 -6.35
C ARG A 190 -11.67 18.65 -7.76
N THR A 191 -12.72 18.63 -8.58
CA THR A 191 -12.60 18.27 -10.00
C THR A 191 -11.49 19.09 -10.66
N SER A 192 -10.59 18.42 -11.37
CA SER A 192 -9.35 19.01 -11.86
C SER A 192 -9.08 18.72 -13.33
N THR A 193 -8.31 19.59 -13.98
CA THR A 193 -7.67 19.31 -15.26
C THR A 193 -6.26 18.79 -15.01
N LEU A 194 -6.03 17.53 -15.34
CA LEU A 194 -4.81 16.82 -14.98
C LEU A 194 -3.86 16.73 -16.16
N ARG A 195 -2.55 16.73 -15.87
CA ARG A 195 -1.48 16.50 -16.84
C ARG A 195 -0.70 15.25 -16.48
N ALA A 196 -0.18 14.59 -17.50
CA ALA A 196 0.64 13.41 -17.32
C ALA A 196 1.97 13.70 -16.61
N VAL A 197 2.47 12.70 -15.89
CA VAL A 197 3.71 12.75 -15.11
C VAL A 197 4.50 11.44 -15.24
N GLU A 198 5.78 11.47 -14.88
CA GLU A 198 6.58 10.25 -14.71
C GLU A 198 6.67 9.90 -13.21
N ILE A 199 6.38 8.65 -12.86
CA ILE A 199 6.34 8.14 -11.49
C ILE A 199 7.34 6.98 -11.39
N GLY A 200 8.38 7.14 -10.56
CA GLY A 200 9.44 6.13 -10.40
C GLY A 200 10.32 6.39 -9.18
N GLY A 201 11.36 5.57 -9.00
CA GLY A 201 12.36 5.71 -7.95
C GLY A 201 11.77 5.75 -6.53
N ASP A 202 12.25 6.70 -5.72
CA ASP A 202 11.90 6.84 -4.29
C ASP A 202 10.42 7.11 -4.02
N LEU A 203 9.65 7.47 -5.05
CA LEU A 203 8.22 7.69 -4.90
C LEU A 203 7.47 6.36 -4.81
N ILE A 204 7.91 5.31 -5.51
CA ILE A 204 7.20 4.04 -5.61
C ILE A 204 6.97 3.38 -4.23
N PRO A 205 7.95 3.26 -3.32
CA PRO A 205 7.70 2.71 -1.98
C PRO A 205 6.65 3.47 -1.18
N ARG A 206 6.44 4.76 -1.47
CA ARG A 206 5.52 5.67 -0.76
C ARG A 206 4.08 5.59 -1.28
N LEU A 207 3.85 5.00 -2.46
CA LEU A 207 2.54 4.90 -3.11
C LEU A 207 2.26 3.55 -3.78
N ILE A 208 3.06 2.52 -3.50
CA ILE A 208 2.99 1.20 -4.17
C ILE A 208 1.58 0.61 -4.16
N ASP A 209 0.82 0.87 -3.10
CA ASP A 209 -0.51 0.31 -2.90
C ASP A 209 -1.60 1.17 -3.58
N GLU A 210 -1.28 2.39 -4.01
CA GLU A 210 -2.15 3.36 -4.70
C GLU A 210 -1.99 3.31 -6.22
N ILE A 211 -1.02 2.56 -6.75
CA ILE A 211 -0.78 2.46 -8.20
C ILE A 211 -2.05 2.08 -9.00
N PRO A 212 -2.92 1.14 -8.57
CA PRO A 212 -4.16 0.87 -9.29
C PRO A 212 -5.03 2.13 -9.49
N ILE A 213 -5.26 2.89 -8.43
CA ILE A 213 -6.10 4.09 -8.52
C ILE A 213 -5.39 5.24 -9.24
N ILE A 214 -4.06 5.34 -9.16
CA ILE A 214 -3.25 6.27 -9.96
C ILE A 214 -3.33 5.93 -11.45
N ALA A 215 -3.35 4.65 -11.83
CA ALA A 215 -3.51 4.26 -13.22
C ALA A 215 -4.86 4.74 -13.78
N LEU A 216 -5.94 4.64 -12.98
CA LEU A 216 -7.23 5.23 -13.34
C LEU A 216 -7.15 6.76 -13.46
N LEU A 217 -6.54 7.45 -12.48
CA LEU A 217 -6.31 8.90 -12.52
C LEU A 217 -5.61 9.32 -13.83
N ALA A 218 -4.56 8.58 -14.22
CA ALA A 218 -3.78 8.82 -15.42
C ALA A 218 -4.58 8.66 -16.72
N THR A 219 -5.62 7.81 -16.76
CA THR A 219 -6.51 7.73 -17.93
C THR A 219 -7.21 9.05 -18.22
N GLN A 220 -7.38 9.90 -17.19
CA GLN A 220 -8.08 11.18 -17.29
C GLN A 220 -7.15 12.39 -17.41
N ALA A 221 -5.83 12.17 -17.45
CA ALA A 221 -4.82 13.21 -17.57
C ALA A 221 -4.36 13.42 -19.02
N GLU A 222 -4.05 14.65 -19.40
CA GLU A 222 -3.54 14.96 -20.73
C GLU A 222 -2.07 14.53 -20.88
N GLY A 223 -1.78 13.68 -21.88
CA GLY A 223 -0.44 13.19 -22.20
C GLY A 223 -0.21 11.73 -21.79
N THR A 224 1.06 11.33 -21.69
CA THR A 224 1.47 9.96 -21.35
C THR A 224 2.06 9.92 -19.95
N THR A 225 1.36 9.28 -19.01
CA THR A 225 1.90 8.97 -17.68
C THR A 225 2.70 7.68 -17.73
N VAL A 226 3.88 7.67 -17.14
CA VAL A 226 4.76 6.49 -17.08
C VAL A 226 5.00 6.11 -15.63
N ILE A 227 4.69 4.86 -15.28
CA ILE A 227 5.00 4.27 -13.98
C ILE A 227 6.09 3.23 -14.19
N LYS A 228 7.19 3.34 -13.46
CA LYS A 228 8.36 2.43 -13.49
C LYS A 228 8.81 2.05 -12.07
N ASP A 229 9.76 1.13 -11.95
CA ASP A 229 10.33 0.65 -10.68
C ASP A 229 9.31 -0.03 -9.73
N ALA A 230 8.18 -0.53 -10.24
CA ALA A 230 7.04 -1.07 -9.49
C ALA A 230 6.90 -2.61 -9.54
N SER A 231 8.01 -3.34 -9.72
CA SER A 231 8.02 -4.81 -9.86
C SER A 231 7.39 -5.55 -8.67
N GLU A 232 7.43 -4.99 -7.45
CA GLU A 232 6.77 -5.53 -6.25
C GLU A 232 5.25 -5.72 -6.42
N LEU A 233 4.60 -5.05 -7.38
CA LEU A 233 3.18 -5.25 -7.70
C LEU A 233 2.87 -6.64 -8.27
N LYS A 234 3.86 -7.34 -8.85
CA LYS A 234 3.67 -8.67 -9.45
C LYS A 234 3.43 -9.76 -8.40
N VAL A 235 3.81 -9.52 -7.14
CA VAL A 235 3.78 -10.49 -6.03
C VAL A 235 2.79 -10.11 -4.92
N LYS A 236 1.83 -9.22 -5.22
CA LYS A 236 0.73 -8.83 -4.32
C LYS A 236 -0.39 -9.89 -4.35
N GLU A 237 -1.59 -9.55 -3.87
CA GLU A 237 -2.76 -10.43 -3.91
C GLU A 237 -3.06 -10.95 -5.33
N THR A 238 -2.79 -10.10 -6.32
CA THR A 238 -2.77 -10.42 -7.75
C THR A 238 -1.47 -9.89 -8.36
N ASN A 239 -1.19 -10.25 -9.62
CA ASN A 239 -0.26 -9.47 -10.43
C ASN A 239 -0.93 -8.15 -10.81
N ARG A 240 -0.86 -7.16 -9.92
CA ARG A 240 -1.63 -5.91 -10.02
C ARG A 240 -1.34 -5.13 -11.29
N ILE A 241 -0.11 -5.16 -11.80
CA ILE A 241 0.22 -4.51 -13.09
C ILE A 241 -0.66 -5.08 -14.21
N HIS A 242 -0.68 -6.41 -14.35
CA HIS A 242 -1.43 -7.06 -15.41
C HIS A 242 -2.94 -6.91 -15.24
N THR A 243 -3.44 -7.04 -14.01
CA THR A 243 -4.86 -6.92 -13.71
C THR A 243 -5.37 -5.50 -13.98
N VAL A 244 -4.67 -4.46 -13.53
CA VAL A 244 -5.06 -3.06 -13.78
C VAL A 244 -5.12 -2.77 -15.29
N VAL A 245 -4.08 -3.16 -16.03
CA VAL A 245 -4.02 -2.95 -17.49
C VAL A 245 -5.17 -3.68 -18.17
N THR A 246 -5.43 -4.94 -17.81
CA THR A 246 -6.50 -5.75 -18.41
C THR A 246 -7.87 -5.15 -18.15
N GLU A 247 -8.19 -4.80 -16.90
CA GLU A 247 -9.54 -4.32 -16.55
C GLU A 247 -9.80 -2.90 -17.05
N LEU A 248 -8.81 -1.99 -17.03
CA LEU A 248 -8.97 -0.64 -17.59
C LEU A 248 -9.07 -0.66 -19.13
N LYS A 249 -8.39 -1.59 -19.82
CA LYS A 249 -8.56 -1.79 -21.28
C LYS A 249 -9.99 -2.18 -21.65
N LYS A 250 -10.68 -3.00 -20.83
CA LYS A 250 -12.09 -3.35 -21.07
C LYS A 250 -13.00 -2.12 -21.07
N LEU A 251 -12.62 -1.09 -20.32
CA LEU A 251 -13.32 0.19 -20.25
C LEU A 251 -12.87 1.20 -21.32
N GLY A 252 -11.97 0.80 -22.23
CA GLY A 252 -11.49 1.62 -23.34
C GLY A 252 -10.28 2.49 -23.06
N ALA A 253 -9.59 2.31 -21.93
CA ALA A 253 -8.36 3.06 -21.63
C ALA A 253 -7.20 2.65 -22.57
N ASP A 254 -6.40 3.63 -23.00
CA ASP A 254 -5.10 3.40 -23.66
C ASP A 254 -4.02 3.23 -22.59
N ILE A 255 -3.74 1.98 -22.25
CA ILE A 255 -2.81 1.59 -21.19
C ILE A 255 -2.03 0.35 -21.61
N GLU A 256 -0.74 0.29 -21.33
CA GLU A 256 0.13 -0.84 -21.66
C GLU A 256 0.99 -1.22 -20.46
N ALA A 257 1.12 -2.51 -20.19
CA ALA A 257 2.05 -3.01 -19.17
C ALA A 257 3.50 -2.88 -19.69
N THR A 258 4.42 -2.52 -18.81
CA THR A 258 5.86 -2.68 -19.02
C THR A 258 6.38 -3.78 -18.10
N ASP A 259 7.69 -4.09 -18.17
CA ASP A 259 8.30 -5.12 -17.33
C ASP A 259 8.27 -4.79 -15.83
N ASP A 260 8.22 -3.51 -15.47
CA ASP A 260 8.29 -3.03 -14.09
C ASP A 260 7.21 -1.99 -13.76
N GLY A 261 6.21 -1.82 -14.62
CA GLY A 261 5.14 -0.85 -14.42
C GLY A 261 4.17 -0.77 -15.58
N MET A 262 3.82 0.43 -16.01
CA MET A 262 2.82 0.66 -17.06
C MET A 262 2.94 2.06 -17.68
N MET A 263 2.52 2.18 -18.93
CA MET A 263 2.36 3.45 -19.65
C MET A 263 0.87 3.70 -19.89
N ILE A 264 0.37 4.88 -19.52
CA ILE A 264 -1.04 5.26 -19.65
C ILE A 264 -1.13 6.52 -20.50
N ARG A 265 -1.87 6.47 -21.61
CA ARG A 265 -2.10 7.62 -22.50
C ARG A 265 -3.50 8.17 -22.27
N GLY A 266 -3.57 9.46 -21.94
CA GLY A 266 -4.81 10.19 -21.74
C GLY A 266 -4.80 11.55 -22.45
N LYS A 267 -5.92 12.27 -22.45
CA LYS A 267 -7.16 11.96 -21.75
C LYS A 267 -8.04 11.02 -22.59
N THR A 268 -8.53 9.94 -21.98
CA THR A 268 -9.30 8.90 -22.66
C THR A 268 -10.68 8.72 -22.02
N PRO A 269 -11.79 8.92 -22.75
CA PRO A 269 -13.12 8.64 -22.22
C PRO A 269 -13.30 7.14 -21.98
N LEU A 270 -13.89 6.79 -20.84
CA LEU A 270 -14.20 5.40 -20.51
C LEU A 270 -15.63 5.03 -20.90
N TYR A 271 -15.81 3.80 -21.35
CA TYR A 271 -17.09 3.25 -21.78
C TYR A 271 -17.37 1.92 -21.08
N ALA A 272 -18.61 1.76 -20.64
CA ALA A 272 -18.99 0.72 -19.72
C ALA A 272 -20.21 -0.08 -20.17
N ASP A 273 -20.93 0.31 -21.23
CA ASP A 273 -22.26 -0.24 -21.55
C ASP A 273 -22.27 -1.77 -21.69
N GLY A 274 -22.76 -2.46 -20.65
CA GLY A 274 -22.79 -3.92 -20.56
C GLY A 274 -21.44 -4.60 -20.30
N ILE A 275 -20.39 -3.84 -19.99
CA ILE A 275 -19.04 -4.36 -19.72
C ILE A 275 -18.99 -4.98 -18.32
N VAL A 276 -18.41 -6.18 -18.27
CA VAL A 276 -18.13 -6.90 -17.03
C VAL A 276 -16.66 -6.74 -16.68
N VAL A 277 -16.40 -6.22 -15.49
CA VAL A 277 -15.06 -6.09 -14.90
C VAL A 277 -14.98 -6.92 -13.64
N ASP A 278 -13.76 -7.24 -13.20
CA ASP A 278 -13.55 -8.19 -12.11
C ASP A 278 -12.50 -7.67 -11.13
N SER A 279 -12.76 -7.80 -9.83
CA SER A 279 -11.79 -7.46 -8.78
C SER A 279 -10.61 -8.43 -8.73
N HIS A 280 -10.76 -9.63 -9.29
CA HIS A 280 -9.83 -10.76 -9.17
C HIS A 280 -9.56 -11.19 -7.73
N GLY A 281 -10.48 -10.88 -6.80
CA GLY A 281 -10.28 -11.09 -5.37
C GLY A 281 -9.38 -10.04 -4.70
N ASP A 282 -8.97 -9.01 -5.43
CA ASP A 282 -8.14 -7.91 -4.91
C ASP A 282 -9.02 -6.68 -4.64
N HIS A 283 -9.17 -6.34 -3.35
CA HIS A 283 -9.96 -5.21 -2.87
C HIS A 283 -9.61 -3.89 -3.56
N ARG A 284 -8.33 -3.67 -3.90
CA ARG A 284 -7.88 -2.41 -4.53
C ARG A 284 -8.29 -2.30 -5.98
N ILE A 285 -8.30 -3.42 -6.69
CA ILE A 285 -8.80 -3.50 -8.06
C ILE A 285 -10.31 -3.26 -8.05
N GLY A 286 -11.04 -3.91 -7.13
CA GLY A 286 -12.48 -3.70 -6.97
C GLY A 286 -12.85 -2.23 -6.69
N MET A 287 -12.16 -1.58 -5.74
CA MET A 287 -12.38 -0.16 -5.43
C MET A 287 -11.98 0.77 -6.59
N MET A 288 -10.89 0.48 -7.31
CA MET A 288 -10.49 1.22 -8.52
C MET A 288 -11.59 1.14 -9.59
N LEU A 289 -12.12 -0.05 -9.85
CA LEU A 289 -13.16 -0.26 -10.86
C LEU A 289 -14.50 0.38 -10.48
N ALA A 290 -14.81 0.44 -9.19
CA ALA A 290 -15.97 1.16 -8.69
C ALA A 290 -15.85 2.67 -8.94
N VAL A 291 -14.67 3.28 -8.72
CA VAL A 291 -14.42 4.69 -9.06
C VAL A 291 -14.43 4.90 -10.58
N ALA A 292 -13.88 3.96 -11.36
CA ALA A 292 -13.91 4.02 -12.82
C ALA A 292 -15.36 4.04 -13.36
N ALA A 293 -16.26 3.29 -12.74
CA ALA A 293 -17.67 3.26 -13.10
C ALA A 293 -18.37 4.63 -12.90
N CYS A 294 -17.89 5.49 -12.00
CA CYS A 294 -18.45 6.83 -11.79
C CYS A 294 -18.18 7.80 -12.95
N ILE A 295 -17.18 7.53 -13.79
CA ILE A 295 -16.84 8.37 -14.95
C ILE A 295 -17.09 7.71 -16.31
N ALA A 296 -17.33 6.39 -16.32
CA ALA A 296 -17.57 5.65 -17.55
C ALA A 296 -18.99 5.85 -18.06
N LYS A 297 -19.16 5.94 -19.38
CA LYS A 297 -20.49 6.02 -20.01
C LYS A 297 -21.13 4.63 -20.09
N GLY A 298 -22.27 4.43 -19.44
CA GLY A 298 -23.02 3.17 -19.43
C GLY A 298 -22.96 2.46 -18.07
N THR A 299 -23.35 1.19 -18.03
CA THR A 299 -23.44 0.41 -16.79
C THR A 299 -22.34 -0.65 -16.69
N VAL A 300 -21.51 -0.57 -15.64
CA VAL A 300 -20.49 -1.59 -15.34
C VAL A 300 -21.06 -2.66 -14.40
N ARG A 301 -20.80 -3.95 -14.70
CA ARG A 301 -20.99 -5.04 -13.72
C ARG A 301 -19.65 -5.43 -13.11
N LEU A 302 -19.50 -5.23 -11.80
CA LEU A 302 -18.31 -5.65 -11.04
C LEU A 302 -18.51 -7.05 -10.46
N GLU A 303 -17.69 -8.00 -10.91
CA GLU A 303 -17.61 -9.34 -10.34
C GLU A 303 -16.66 -9.38 -9.13
N ARG A 304 -16.93 -10.33 -8.23
CA ARG A 304 -16.18 -10.54 -6.99
C ARG A 304 -16.04 -9.29 -6.12
N SER A 305 -17.12 -8.50 -6.06
CA SER A 305 -17.17 -7.23 -5.32
C SER A 305 -16.98 -7.40 -3.80
N GLU A 306 -17.24 -8.60 -3.26
CA GLU A 306 -17.05 -8.96 -1.86
C GLU A 306 -15.60 -8.79 -1.38
N ALA A 307 -14.62 -8.84 -2.29
CA ALA A 307 -13.22 -8.61 -1.97
C ALA A 307 -13.00 -7.21 -1.35
N VAL A 308 -13.78 -6.20 -1.76
CA VAL A 308 -13.68 -4.82 -1.23
C VAL A 308 -13.90 -4.80 0.29
N ALA A 309 -14.86 -5.59 0.78
CA ALA A 309 -15.24 -5.64 2.19
C ALA A 309 -14.14 -6.21 3.09
N VAL A 310 -13.13 -6.89 2.54
CA VAL A 310 -11.96 -7.36 3.31
C VAL A 310 -11.18 -6.20 3.92
N SER A 311 -11.10 -5.08 3.21
CA SER A 311 -10.34 -3.89 3.65
C SER A 311 -11.23 -2.71 4.03
N TYR A 312 -12.39 -2.57 3.39
CA TYR A 312 -13.26 -1.42 3.58
C TYR A 312 -14.74 -1.79 3.39
N PRO A 313 -15.39 -2.38 4.42
CA PRO A 313 -16.79 -2.82 4.36
C PRO A 313 -17.79 -1.74 3.94
N ALA A 314 -17.56 -0.48 4.35
CA ALA A 314 -18.48 0.63 4.09
C ALA A 314 -18.25 1.33 2.73
N PHE A 315 -17.22 0.92 1.95
CA PHE A 315 -16.78 1.63 0.75
C PHE A 315 -17.91 2.01 -0.23
N PHE A 316 -18.77 1.04 -0.60
CA PHE A 316 -19.85 1.31 -1.54
C PHE A 316 -20.96 2.18 -0.95
N ALA A 317 -21.18 2.14 0.37
CA ALA A 317 -22.13 3.04 1.03
C ALA A 317 -21.59 4.48 1.02
N ASP A 318 -20.32 4.65 1.37
CA ASP A 318 -19.65 5.94 1.39
C ASP A 318 -19.58 6.54 -0.03
N LEU A 319 -19.18 5.75 -1.03
CA LEU A 319 -19.14 6.19 -2.43
C LEU A 319 -20.52 6.65 -2.92
N ARG A 320 -21.59 5.89 -2.63
CA ARG A 320 -22.96 6.28 -3.01
C ARG A 320 -23.46 7.53 -2.29
N SER A 321 -22.96 7.82 -1.10
CA SER A 321 -23.34 9.04 -0.37
C SER A 321 -22.77 10.32 -0.99
N LEU A 322 -21.81 10.18 -1.91
CA LEU A 322 -21.12 11.28 -2.61
C LEU A 322 -21.57 11.46 -4.08
N LEU A 323 -22.36 10.52 -4.62
CA LEU A 323 -22.94 10.56 -5.97
C LEU A 323 -24.30 11.27 -5.97
#